data_AF-A0A9E2K8L0-F1
#
_entry.id   AF-A0A9E2K8L0-F1
#
_cell.length_a   1.000
_cell.length_b   1.000
_cell.length_c   1.000
_cell.angle_alpha   90.00
_cell.angle_beta   90.00
_cell.angle_gamma   90.00
#
_symmetry.space_group_name_H-M   'P 1'
#
loop_
_entity.id
_entity.type
_entity.pdbx_description
1 polymer ?
#
loop_
_entity_poly.entity_id
_entity_poly.type
_entity_poly.pdbx_seq_one_letter_code
_entity_poly.pdbx_strand_id
1 'polypeptide(L)'
;MKTIRYWIALPILLSLSVMAIWGTAHFGPIGKPSQQALECQSVRELIIAQEVEGKAAWTQYRKLVDEYLSLAVDSQERIPLVENMASAVIVVLGHDLTIYKELEKFPKCVLRSKREQIPSLVEETQAAINFLSGSTAIDGTYFDPKAGSWNATYYEEFLTAQDFLIGTSKEPSGTADL
;
A
#
# COMPACT_ATOMS: atom_id res chain seq x y z
N MET A 1 40.81 56.06 32.39
CA MET A 1 39.40 55.77 32.04
C MET A 1 39.35 54.82 30.84
N LYS A 2 39.26 53.50 31.05
CA LYS A 2 39.24 52.50 29.94
C LYS A 2 38.42 51.23 30.26
N THR A 3 37.42 51.31 31.14
CA THR A 3 36.65 50.15 31.61
C THR A 3 35.15 50.21 31.29
N ILE A 4 34.65 51.31 30.74
CA ILE A 4 33.20 51.53 30.51
C ILE A 4 32.70 50.85 29.21
N ARG A 5 33.58 50.47 28.28
CA ARG A 5 33.16 49.93 26.96
C ARG A 5 32.75 48.45 26.96
N TYR A 6 33.13 47.65 27.96
CA TYR A 6 32.85 46.20 27.97
C TYR A 6 31.48 45.81 28.55
N TRP A 7 30.89 46.67 29.39
CA TRP A 7 29.62 46.35 30.06
C TRP A 7 28.37 46.51 29.19
N ILE A 8 28.46 47.25 28.08
CA ILE A 8 27.35 47.42 27.13
C ILE A 8 27.35 46.31 26.06
N ALA A 9 28.52 45.74 25.75
CA ALA A 9 28.64 44.69 24.73
C ALA A 9 28.11 43.32 25.22
N LEU A 10 28.23 43.05 26.53
CA LEU A 10 27.81 41.78 27.13
C LEU A 10 26.30 41.47 26.99
N PRO A 11 25.36 42.39 27.29
CA PRO A 11 23.94 42.10 27.15
C PRO A 11 23.48 41.97 25.68
N ILE A 12 24.16 42.65 24.74
CA ILE A 12 23.83 42.58 23.30
C ILE A 12 24.26 41.23 22.71
N LEU A 13 25.44 40.72 23.10
CA LEU A 13 25.89 39.40 22.68
C LEU A 13 25.01 38.29 23.28
N LEU A 14 24.56 38.47 24.52
CA LEU A 14 23.68 37.49 25.17
C LEU A 14 22.30 37.46 24.49
N SER A 15 21.71 38.61 24.15
CA SER A 15 20.41 38.65 23.45
C SER A 15 20.47 38.07 22.03
N LEU A 16 21.55 38.28 21.29
CA LEU A 16 21.76 37.66 19.98
C LEU A 16 21.90 36.13 20.08
N SER A 17 22.55 35.62 21.13
CA SER A 17 22.69 34.17 21.32
C SER A 17 21.36 33.49 21.66
N VAL A 18 20.51 34.11 22.48
CA VAL A 18 19.19 33.57 22.83
C VAL A 18 18.25 33.59 21.62
N MET A 19 18.30 34.65 20.79
CA MET A 19 17.56 34.71 19.52
C MET A 19 18.03 33.64 18.52
N ALA A 20 19.33 33.37 18.43
CA ALA A 20 19.86 32.33 17.56
C ALA A 20 19.46 30.92 18.02
N ILE A 21 19.42 30.68 19.33
CA ILE A 21 18.96 29.40 19.91
C ILE A 21 17.46 29.23 19.71
N TRP A 22 16.65 30.27 19.92
CA TRP A 22 15.20 30.20 19.66
C TRP A 22 14.89 30.03 18.17
N GLY A 23 15.66 30.72 17.32
CA GLY A 23 15.61 30.56 15.87
C GLY A 23 15.95 29.15 15.41
N THR A 24 16.95 28.50 16.01
CA THR A 24 17.33 27.11 15.66
C THR A 24 16.48 26.04 16.34
N ALA A 25 15.85 26.35 17.47
CA ALA A 25 14.93 25.43 18.15
C ALA A 25 13.52 25.45 17.55
N HIS A 26 13.04 26.60 17.06
CA HIS A 26 11.74 26.72 16.38
C HIS A 26 11.82 26.67 14.86
N PHE A 27 12.96 27.05 14.27
CA PHE A 27 13.23 27.03 12.83
C PHE A 27 14.56 26.31 12.50
N GLY A 28 14.94 25.32 13.32
CA GLY A 28 15.94 24.30 12.93
C GLY A 28 15.53 23.70 11.59
N PRO A 29 16.46 23.17 10.78
CA PRO A 29 16.33 23.13 9.33
C PRO A 29 15.00 22.51 8.92
N ILE A 30 14.01 23.37 8.67
CA ILE A 30 12.78 23.04 7.97
C ILE A 30 13.19 22.97 6.50
N GLY A 31 14.14 22.07 6.22
CA GLY A 31 14.48 21.66 4.89
C GLY A 31 13.23 20.98 4.36
N LYS A 32 12.80 21.37 3.17
CA LYS A 32 11.78 20.63 2.43
C LYS A 32 12.07 19.13 2.56
N PRO A 33 11.05 18.29 2.78
CA PRO A 33 11.26 16.85 2.84
C PRO A 33 12.12 16.42 1.65
N SER A 34 13.04 15.49 1.89
CA SER A 34 13.88 14.96 0.82
C SER A 34 12.98 14.46 -0.32
N GLN A 35 13.47 14.50 -1.56
CA GLN A 35 12.71 13.99 -2.70
C GLN A 35 12.24 12.55 -2.45
N GLN A 36 13.08 11.72 -1.84
CA GLN A 36 12.71 10.36 -1.45
C GLN A 36 11.56 10.31 -0.43
N ALA A 37 11.54 11.21 0.56
CA ALA A 37 10.44 11.27 1.53
C ALA A 37 9.11 11.65 0.86
N LEU A 38 9.14 12.57 -0.12
CA LEU A 38 7.96 12.92 -0.92
C LEU A 38 7.50 11.76 -1.80
N GLU A 39 8.42 11.05 -2.45
CA GLU A 39 8.11 9.86 -3.27
C GLU A 39 7.45 8.78 -2.41
N CYS A 40 8.04 8.44 -1.25
CA CYS A 40 7.47 7.41 -0.37
C CYS A 40 6.14 7.84 0.26
N GLN A 41 5.94 9.13 0.53
CA GLN A 41 4.64 9.64 0.93
C GLN A 41 3.60 9.47 -0.18
N SER A 42 3.94 9.79 -1.43
CA SER A 42 3.04 9.61 -2.58
C SER A 42 2.67 8.14 -2.80
N VAL A 43 3.63 7.21 -2.67
CA VAL A 43 3.38 5.77 -2.75
C VAL A 43 2.41 5.33 -1.65
N ARG A 44 2.61 5.82 -0.42
CA ARG A 44 1.71 5.53 0.72
C ARG A 44 0.29 6.05 0.48
N GLU A 45 0.15 7.27 -0.02
CA GLU A 45 -1.15 7.87 -0.34
C GLU A 45 -1.87 7.08 -1.44
N LEU A 46 -1.14 6.64 -2.48
CA LEU A 46 -1.68 5.76 -3.52
C LEU A 46 -2.16 4.44 -2.93
N ILE A 47 -1.38 3.80 -2.06
CA ILE A 47 -1.76 2.54 -1.42
C ILE A 47 -3.04 2.72 -0.61
N ILE A 48 -3.14 3.76 0.20
CA ILE A 48 -4.34 4.03 1.00
C ILE A 48 -5.56 4.23 0.09
N ALA A 49 -5.41 4.99 -1.00
CA ALA A 49 -6.51 5.22 -1.93
C ALA A 49 -6.96 3.92 -2.61
N GLN A 50 -6.02 3.13 -3.11
CA GLN A 50 -6.29 1.84 -3.76
C GLN A 50 -6.87 0.83 -2.77
N GLU A 51 -6.42 0.79 -1.51
CA GLU A 51 -6.98 -0.08 -0.47
C GLU A 51 -8.42 0.27 -0.12
N VAL A 52 -8.79 1.56 -0.11
CA VAL A 52 -10.18 1.98 0.15
C VAL A 52 -11.11 1.48 -0.96
N GLU A 53 -10.73 1.69 -2.22
CA GLU A 53 -11.51 1.24 -3.38
C GLU A 53 -11.53 -0.28 -3.49
N GLY A 54 -10.36 -0.92 -3.35
CA GLY A 54 -10.20 -2.38 -3.35
C GLY A 54 -10.99 -3.06 -2.24
N LYS A 55 -11.04 -2.49 -1.04
CA LYS A 55 -11.84 -3.02 0.07
C LYS A 55 -13.34 -2.93 -0.20
N ALA A 56 -13.79 -1.87 -0.87
CA ALA A 56 -15.19 -1.75 -1.27
C ALA A 56 -15.56 -2.84 -2.29
N ALA A 57 -14.72 -3.05 -3.31
CA ALA A 57 -14.90 -4.12 -4.29
C ALA A 57 -14.84 -5.51 -3.64
N TRP A 58 -13.90 -5.74 -2.72
CA TRP A 58 -13.77 -6.98 -1.97
C TRP A 58 -15.01 -7.26 -1.11
N THR A 59 -15.57 -6.23 -0.47
CA THR A 59 -16.81 -6.37 0.31
C THR A 59 -17.99 -6.79 -0.59
N GLN A 60 -18.06 -6.25 -1.81
CA GLN A 60 -19.07 -6.69 -2.79
C GLN A 60 -18.84 -8.13 -3.22
N TYR A 61 -17.59 -8.51 -3.50
CA TYR A 61 -17.23 -9.89 -3.81
C TYR A 61 -17.66 -10.87 -2.70
N ARG A 62 -17.34 -10.56 -1.42
CA ARG A 62 -17.71 -11.44 -0.30
C ARG A 62 -19.22 -11.62 -0.15
N LYS A 63 -20.02 -10.59 -0.41
CA LYS A 63 -21.49 -10.71 -0.44
C LYS A 63 -21.96 -11.69 -1.52
N LEU A 64 -21.35 -11.67 -2.70
CA LEU A 64 -21.67 -12.61 -3.78
C LEU A 64 -21.27 -14.05 -3.41
N VAL A 65 -20.15 -14.23 -2.69
CA VAL A 65 -19.74 -15.53 -2.17
C VAL A 65 -20.75 -16.05 -1.13
N ASP A 66 -21.21 -15.20 -0.22
CA ASP A 66 -22.23 -15.58 0.76
C ASP A 66 -23.54 -15.98 0.09
N GLU A 67 -23.96 -15.25 -0.95
CA GLU A 67 -25.13 -15.60 -1.78
C GLU A 67 -24.93 -16.94 -2.49
N TYR A 68 -23.76 -17.15 -3.11
CA TYR A 68 -23.39 -18.40 -3.77
C TYR A 68 -23.45 -19.61 -2.82
N LEU A 69 -22.94 -19.44 -1.60
CA LEU A 69 -22.95 -20.48 -0.57
C LEU A 69 -24.35 -20.79 -0.04
N SER A 70 -25.29 -19.85 -0.15
CA SER A 70 -26.68 -20.06 0.25
C SER A 70 -27.50 -20.89 -0.75
N LEU A 71 -27.05 -20.98 -2.01
CA LEU A 71 -27.72 -21.76 -3.05
C LEU A 71 -27.40 -23.26 -2.97
N ALA A 72 -28.32 -24.10 -3.43
CA ALA A 72 -28.07 -25.53 -3.62
C ALA A 72 -26.93 -25.77 -4.64
N VAL A 73 -26.15 -26.84 -4.45
CA VAL A 73 -24.94 -27.14 -5.25
C VAL A 73 -25.22 -27.31 -6.75
N ASP A 74 -26.41 -27.78 -7.09
CA ASP A 74 -26.91 -28.01 -8.45
C ASP A 74 -27.78 -26.87 -9.00
N SER A 75 -27.89 -25.75 -8.27
CA SER A 75 -28.69 -24.62 -8.72
C SER A 75 -28.09 -23.93 -9.95
N GLN A 76 -28.91 -23.71 -10.97
CA GLN A 76 -28.54 -22.96 -12.17
C GLN A 76 -28.30 -21.47 -11.88
N GLU A 77 -28.81 -20.95 -10.75
CA GLU A 77 -28.58 -19.57 -10.31
C GLU A 77 -27.13 -19.32 -9.88
N ARG A 78 -26.33 -20.39 -9.69
CA ARG A 78 -24.90 -20.30 -9.41
C ARG A 78 -24.11 -19.73 -10.58
N ILE A 79 -24.48 -20.04 -11.83
CA ILE A 79 -23.74 -19.60 -13.02
C ILE A 79 -23.61 -18.06 -13.09
N PRO A 80 -24.70 -17.27 -13.08
CA PRO A 80 -24.57 -15.82 -13.12
C PRO A 80 -23.87 -15.25 -11.87
N LEU A 81 -23.96 -15.91 -10.71
CA LEU A 81 -23.18 -15.50 -9.53
C LEU A 81 -21.68 -15.72 -9.72
N VAL A 82 -21.27 -16.83 -10.34
CA VAL A 82 -19.85 -17.08 -10.64
C VAL A 82 -19.29 -16.05 -11.60
N GLU A 83 -20.04 -15.65 -12.63
CA GLU A 83 -19.66 -14.55 -13.53
C GLU A 83 -19.46 -13.23 -12.76
N ASN A 84 -20.43 -12.89 -11.89
CA ASN A 84 -20.36 -11.68 -11.08
C ASN A 84 -19.21 -11.73 -10.05
N MET A 85 -18.97 -12.88 -9.41
CA MET A 85 -17.86 -13.08 -8.48
C MET A 85 -16.52 -12.91 -9.18
N ALA A 86 -16.32 -13.52 -10.35
CA ALA A 86 -15.09 -13.38 -11.12
C ALA A 86 -14.84 -11.91 -11.50
N SER A 87 -15.87 -11.23 -11.99
CA SER A 87 -15.79 -9.80 -12.35
C SER A 87 -15.45 -8.93 -11.14
N ALA A 88 -16.07 -9.18 -9.98
CA ALA A 88 -15.78 -8.46 -8.75
C ALA A 88 -14.35 -8.68 -8.25
N VAL A 89 -13.83 -9.91 -8.28
CA VAL A 89 -12.43 -10.16 -7.86
C VAL A 89 -11.42 -9.59 -8.85
N ILE A 90 -11.71 -9.58 -10.15
CA ILE A 90 -10.84 -8.91 -11.14
C ILE A 90 -10.64 -7.43 -10.75
N VAL A 91 -11.69 -6.75 -10.27
CA VAL A 91 -11.58 -5.36 -9.80
C VAL A 91 -10.65 -5.26 -8.58
N VAL A 92 -10.82 -6.14 -7.58
CA VAL A 92 -9.95 -6.18 -6.39
C VAL A 92 -8.48 -6.40 -6.79
N LEU A 93 -8.22 -7.41 -7.62
CA LEU A 93 -6.88 -7.71 -8.12
C LEU A 93 -6.31 -6.56 -8.96
N GLY A 94 -7.15 -5.79 -9.65
CA GLY A 94 -6.72 -4.59 -10.38
C GLY A 94 -6.14 -3.51 -9.45
N HIS A 95 -6.76 -3.31 -8.28
CA HIS A 95 -6.24 -2.41 -7.25
C HIS A 95 -4.92 -2.94 -6.66
N ASP A 96 -4.84 -4.23 -6.34
CA ASP A 96 -3.60 -4.86 -5.87
C ASP A 96 -2.46 -4.73 -6.89
N LEU A 97 -2.75 -5.01 -8.16
CA LEU A 97 -1.79 -4.90 -9.24
C LEU A 97 -1.25 -3.47 -9.39
N THR A 98 -2.12 -2.47 -9.22
CA THR A 98 -1.72 -1.05 -9.24
C THR A 98 -0.77 -0.76 -8.09
N ILE A 99 -1.06 -1.27 -6.89
CA ILE A 99 -0.18 -1.13 -5.73
C ILE A 99 1.17 -1.81 -5.97
N TYR A 100 1.17 -3.08 -6.40
CA TYR A 100 2.42 -3.84 -6.59
C TYR A 100 3.32 -3.22 -7.66
N LYS A 101 2.74 -2.71 -8.76
CA LYS A 101 3.50 -1.98 -9.79
C LYS A 101 4.11 -0.69 -9.25
N GLU A 102 3.40 0.04 -8.39
CA GLU A 102 3.94 1.26 -7.79
C GLU A 102 5.06 0.92 -6.78
N LEU A 103 4.89 -0.13 -5.98
CA LEU A 103 5.93 -0.63 -5.07
C LEU A 103 7.18 -1.10 -5.83
N GLU A 104 7.01 -1.75 -6.99
CA GLU A 104 8.10 -2.21 -7.85
C GLU A 104 8.93 -1.02 -8.40
N LYS A 105 8.23 0.06 -8.78
CA LYS A 105 8.85 1.29 -9.29
C LYS A 105 9.62 2.05 -8.22
N PHE A 106 9.21 1.96 -6.96
CA PHE A 106 9.80 2.68 -5.83
C PHE A 106 10.36 1.74 -4.75
N PRO A 107 11.35 0.87 -5.07
CA PRO A 107 11.85 -0.14 -4.13
C PRO A 107 12.49 0.48 -2.89
N LYS A 108 12.95 1.74 -2.96
CA LYS A 108 13.49 2.49 -1.82
C LYS A 108 12.46 2.79 -0.73
N CYS A 109 11.17 2.72 -1.04
CA CYS A 109 10.07 2.91 -0.10
C CYS A 109 9.59 1.60 0.52
N VAL A 110 10.11 0.46 0.03
CA VAL A 110 9.72 -0.89 0.42
C VAL A 110 10.72 -1.48 1.42
N LEU A 111 10.21 -2.21 2.41
CA LEU A 111 11.01 -3.05 3.31
C LEU A 111 11.90 -4.00 2.50
N ARG A 112 13.20 -4.06 2.85
CA ARG A 112 14.19 -4.87 2.12
C ARG A 112 13.77 -6.34 2.01
N SER A 113 13.18 -6.90 3.07
CA SER A 113 12.69 -8.28 3.13
C SER A 113 11.52 -8.59 2.19
N LYS A 114 10.83 -7.57 1.68
CA LYS A 114 9.65 -7.70 0.80
C LYS A 114 9.92 -7.37 -0.67
N ARG A 115 11.05 -6.72 -0.97
CA ARG A 115 11.38 -6.26 -2.33
C ARG A 115 11.42 -7.38 -3.36
N GLU A 116 12.01 -8.51 -2.99
CA GLU A 116 12.18 -9.66 -3.89
C GLU A 116 10.84 -10.35 -4.21
N GLN A 117 9.80 -10.14 -3.39
CA GLN A 117 8.48 -10.74 -3.59
C GLN A 117 7.63 -9.95 -4.59
N ILE A 118 7.87 -8.63 -4.74
CA ILE A 118 7.00 -7.75 -5.52
C ILE A 118 6.89 -8.17 -6.99
N PRO A 119 7.98 -8.50 -7.72
CA PRO A 119 7.85 -8.90 -9.12
C PRO A 119 6.96 -10.14 -9.30
N SER A 120 7.09 -11.14 -8.41
CA SER A 120 6.23 -12.33 -8.42
C SER A 120 4.77 -11.96 -8.18
N LEU A 121 4.50 -11.07 -7.23
CA LEU A 121 3.15 -10.59 -6.95
C LEU A 121 2.53 -9.86 -8.15
N VAL A 122 3.31 -9.05 -8.88
CA VAL A 122 2.86 -8.40 -10.12
C VAL A 122 2.49 -9.44 -11.18
N GLU A 123 3.37 -10.43 -11.40
CA GLU A 123 3.16 -11.49 -12.39
C GLU A 123 1.95 -12.36 -12.05
N GLU A 124 1.88 -12.87 -10.82
CA GLU A 124 0.81 -13.72 -10.33
C GLU A 124 -0.54 -13.00 -10.35
N THR A 125 -0.59 -11.74 -9.92
CA THR A 125 -1.84 -10.95 -9.93
C THR A 125 -2.30 -10.68 -11.35
N GLN A 126 -1.39 -10.34 -12.27
CA GLN A 126 -1.72 -10.14 -13.67
C GLN A 126 -2.19 -11.45 -14.33
N ALA A 127 -1.54 -12.57 -14.03
CA ALA A 127 -1.93 -13.89 -14.53
C ALA A 127 -3.32 -14.30 -14.02
N ALA A 128 -3.62 -14.06 -12.73
CA ALA A 128 -4.93 -14.32 -12.16
C ALA A 128 -6.05 -13.48 -12.82
N ILE A 129 -5.81 -12.19 -13.06
CA ILE A 129 -6.74 -11.32 -13.81
C ILE A 129 -6.95 -11.87 -15.23
N ASN A 130 -5.87 -12.26 -15.90
CA ASN A 130 -5.95 -12.76 -17.27
C ASN A 130 -6.71 -14.10 -17.35
N PHE A 131 -6.53 -14.97 -16.35
CA PHE A 131 -7.28 -16.21 -16.23
C PHE A 131 -8.77 -15.96 -16.01
N LEU A 132 -9.13 -15.15 -15.02
CA LEU A 132 -10.53 -14.87 -14.67
C LEU A 132 -11.27 -14.11 -15.79
N SER A 133 -10.57 -13.30 -16.57
CA SER A 133 -11.14 -12.62 -17.76
C SER A 133 -11.29 -13.54 -18.97
N GLY A 134 -10.80 -14.79 -18.90
CA GLY A 134 -10.78 -15.73 -20.02
C GLY A 134 -9.78 -15.38 -21.12
N SER A 135 -8.87 -14.42 -20.87
CA SER A 135 -7.89 -14.00 -21.87
C SER A 135 -6.68 -14.93 -21.95
N THR A 136 -6.33 -15.60 -20.85
CA THR A 136 -5.20 -16.54 -20.80
C THR A 136 -5.60 -17.81 -20.05
N ALA A 137 -5.08 -18.96 -20.48
CA ALA A 137 -5.26 -20.22 -19.78
C ALA A 137 -4.18 -20.42 -18.71
N ILE A 138 -4.53 -21.10 -17.61
CA ILE A 138 -3.58 -21.67 -16.67
C ILE A 138 -3.55 -23.18 -16.91
N ASP A 139 -2.36 -23.73 -17.17
CA ASP A 139 -2.16 -25.16 -17.48
C ASP A 139 -3.10 -25.69 -18.58
N GLY A 140 -3.32 -24.87 -19.61
CA GLY A 140 -4.20 -25.21 -20.75
C GLY A 140 -5.70 -25.13 -20.47
N THR A 141 -6.09 -24.73 -19.26
CA THR A 141 -7.49 -24.57 -18.85
C THR A 141 -7.86 -23.08 -18.79
N TYR A 142 -8.99 -22.71 -19.39
CA TYR A 142 -9.58 -21.38 -19.27
C TYR A 142 -10.58 -21.34 -18.13
N PHE A 143 -10.77 -20.16 -17.53
CA PHE A 143 -11.86 -19.96 -16.58
C PHE A 143 -13.21 -20.12 -17.31
N ASP A 144 -14.03 -21.05 -16.83
CA ASP A 144 -15.39 -21.27 -17.34
C ASP A 144 -16.43 -21.02 -16.23
N PRO A 145 -17.10 -19.85 -16.23
CA PRO A 145 -18.11 -19.56 -15.23
C PRO A 145 -19.38 -20.41 -15.41
N LYS A 146 -19.59 -21.02 -16.58
CA LYS A 146 -20.76 -21.88 -16.86
C LYS A 146 -20.71 -23.20 -16.11
N ALA A 147 -19.54 -23.59 -15.60
CA ALA A 147 -19.43 -24.69 -14.66
C ALA A 147 -20.22 -24.44 -13.36
N GLY A 148 -20.55 -23.17 -13.03
CA GLY A 148 -21.25 -22.81 -11.79
C GLY A 148 -20.45 -23.11 -10.52
N SER A 149 -19.19 -23.49 -10.67
CA SER A 149 -18.28 -23.87 -9.59
C SER A 149 -17.35 -22.73 -9.24
N TRP A 150 -17.20 -22.45 -7.96
CA TRP A 150 -16.28 -21.43 -7.46
C TRP A 150 -15.60 -21.89 -6.19
N ASN A 151 -14.32 -21.55 -6.02
CA ASN A 151 -13.64 -21.74 -4.75
C ASN A 151 -14.00 -20.61 -3.78
N ALA A 152 -14.87 -20.86 -2.81
CA ALA A 152 -15.34 -19.84 -1.87
C ALA A 152 -14.25 -19.26 -0.95
N THR A 153 -13.11 -19.95 -0.81
CA THR A 153 -11.93 -19.44 -0.07
C THR A 153 -10.98 -18.64 -0.97
N TYR A 154 -11.28 -18.51 -2.27
CA TYR A 154 -10.53 -17.64 -3.15
C TYR A 154 -10.63 -16.21 -2.63
N TYR A 155 -9.48 -15.55 -2.44
CA TYR A 155 -9.43 -14.17 -1.95
C TYR A 155 -10.31 -13.94 -0.69
N GLU A 156 -10.23 -14.87 0.27
CA GLU A 156 -11.01 -14.81 1.52
C GLU A 156 -10.56 -13.67 2.45
N GLU A 157 -9.27 -13.33 2.41
CA GLU A 157 -8.70 -12.29 3.27
C GLU A 157 -8.32 -11.06 2.45
N PHE A 158 -8.63 -9.88 3.00
CA PHE A 158 -8.14 -8.61 2.47
C PHE A 158 -6.88 -8.20 3.24
N LEU A 159 -5.72 -8.34 2.60
CA LEU A 159 -4.43 -7.99 3.19
C LEU A 159 -4.06 -6.55 2.88
N THR A 160 -3.40 -5.88 3.83
CA THR A 160 -2.93 -4.51 3.62
C THR A 160 -1.54 -4.52 2.97
N ALA A 161 -1.38 -3.72 1.92
CA ALA A 161 -0.10 -3.49 1.28
C ALA A 161 0.75 -2.44 2.01
N GLN A 162 0.20 -1.76 3.03
CA GLN A 162 0.98 -0.86 3.89
C GLN A 162 2.09 -1.61 4.64
N ASP A 163 1.96 -2.92 4.84
CA ASP A 163 2.98 -3.79 5.43
C ASP A 163 4.24 -3.95 4.57
N PHE A 164 4.21 -3.52 3.31
CA PHE A 164 5.38 -3.48 2.43
C PHE A 164 6.23 -2.23 2.65
N LEU A 165 5.68 -1.17 3.24
CA LEU A 165 6.33 0.14 3.34
C LEU A 165 7.31 0.21 4.51
N ILE A 166 8.38 0.99 4.34
CA ILE A 166 9.28 1.33 5.44
C ILE A 166 8.55 2.27 6.42
N GLY A 167 8.73 2.06 7.73
CA GLY A 167 8.22 2.96 8.77
C GLY A 167 6.72 2.79 9.10
N THR A 168 6.09 1.71 8.62
CA THR A 168 4.69 1.35 8.91
C THR A 168 4.57 0.17 9.88
N SER A 169 5.64 -0.61 10.06
CA SER A 169 5.74 -1.64 11.08
C SER A 169 5.98 -1.02 12.45
N LYS A 170 5.26 -1.52 13.47
CA LYS A 170 5.74 -1.45 14.86
C LYS A 170 7.02 -2.30 14.94
N GLU A 171 8.15 -1.77 14.50
CA GLU A 171 9.44 -2.35 14.85
C GLU A 171 9.59 -2.28 16.37
N PRO A 172 9.84 -3.40 17.07
CA PRO A 172 10.46 -3.32 18.38
C PRO A 172 11.78 -2.61 18.15
N SER A 173 11.98 -1.51 18.87
CA SER A 173 13.19 -0.69 18.81
C SER A 173 14.45 -1.54 18.70
N GLY A 174 15.26 -1.24 17.68
CA GLY A 174 16.69 -1.54 17.69
C GLY A 174 17.12 -2.63 16.73
N THR A 175 17.35 -2.25 15.49
CA THR A 175 18.72 -2.00 15.01
C THR A 175 18.64 -1.23 13.70
N ALA A 176 19.24 -0.04 13.69
CA ALA A 176 19.49 0.70 12.46
C ALA A 176 20.53 -0.08 11.66
N ASP A 177 20.11 -0.77 10.61
CA ASP A 177 21.03 -1.31 9.62
C ASP A 177 21.35 -0.20 8.61
N LEU A 178 22.51 0.42 8.87
CA LEU A 178 23.26 1.29 7.97
C LEU A 178 23.68 0.55 6.68
#